data_AF-A0A8H7P5F4-F1
#
_entry.id   AF-A0A8H7P5F4-F1
#
_cell.length_a   1.000
_cell.length_b   1.000
_cell.length_c   1.000
_cell.angle_alpha   90.00
_cell.angle_beta   90.00
_cell.angle_gamma   90.00
#
_symmetry.space_group_name_H-M   'P 1'
#
loop_
_entity.id
_entity.type
_entity.pdbx_description
1 polymer ?
#
loop_
_entity_poly.entity_id
_entity_poly.type
_entity_poly.pdbx_seq_one_letter_code
_entity_poly.pdbx_strand_id
1 'polypeptide(L)'
;MAGGLGMGASAELKEGVKEDMAHRIGEATVQLLLQKRHDEDPTCIQIAFQACLMRHLSEIIEAWTLHRKCNVDDGPFGRVYHEMYTHEDQAVSGRWRALTRSYLRAVSDHNGIVKGQTRQLLVQLVYIALLAGVKGPSKQLFEMISSRFGSTIRSLINQALDIRKVIGEDIISGDFKLLLPSDVPFDELMEDAYPTDAMSNAEIRQGAVVVRTAEMGLMRVVKSDSEGLNTKVLLKPKVILELSLNELNGNRLEYWGAAEEPTESNGP
;
A
#
# COMPACT_ATOMS: atom_id res chain seq x y z
N MET A 1 -3.74 -5.46 -52.60
CA MET A 1 -2.48 -5.67 -51.88
C MET A 1 -2.69 -5.20 -50.46
N ALA A 2 -3.22 -6.11 -49.64
CA ALA A 2 -3.36 -5.95 -48.19
C ALA A 2 -1.98 -6.16 -47.55
N GLY A 3 -1.69 -5.41 -46.49
CA GLY A 3 -0.44 -5.59 -45.76
C GLY A 3 -0.31 -4.67 -44.54
N GLY A 4 -0.79 -5.14 -43.39
CA GLY A 4 -0.11 -4.92 -42.12
C GLY A 4 -0.44 -3.63 -41.34
N LEU A 5 -1.72 -3.39 -41.05
CA LEU A 5 -2.14 -2.52 -39.94
C LEU A 5 -2.84 -3.39 -38.90
N GLY A 6 -2.21 -3.58 -37.74
CA GLY A 6 -2.86 -4.13 -36.56
C GLY A 6 -2.11 -5.26 -35.89
N MET A 7 -1.08 -4.91 -35.10
CA MET A 7 -0.62 -5.66 -33.92
C MET A 7 0.52 -4.85 -33.31
N GLY A 8 0.26 -4.03 -32.29
CA GLY A 8 1.33 -3.20 -31.73
C GLY A 8 0.98 -2.30 -30.56
N ALA A 9 -0.04 -2.62 -29.76
CA ALA A 9 -0.37 -1.82 -28.57
C ALA A 9 -0.55 -2.64 -27.29
N SER A 10 -0.38 -3.97 -27.34
CA SER A 10 -0.56 -4.87 -26.19
C SER A 10 0.72 -5.61 -25.77
N ALA A 11 1.81 -5.53 -26.54
CA ALA A 11 2.86 -6.55 -26.48
C ALA A 11 4.06 -6.25 -25.56
N GLU A 12 4.28 -5.03 -25.07
CA GLU A 12 5.41 -4.79 -24.15
C GLU A 12 5.08 -3.70 -23.12
N LEU A 13 4.27 -4.07 -22.12
CA LEU A 13 4.51 -3.51 -20.79
C LEU A 13 5.94 -3.92 -20.42
N LYS A 14 6.88 -2.97 -20.51
CA LYS A 14 8.29 -3.21 -20.21
C LYS A 14 8.41 -3.95 -18.88
N GLU A 15 9.31 -4.93 -18.80
CA GLU A 15 9.48 -5.74 -17.60
C GLU A 15 9.67 -4.88 -16.34
N GLY A 16 10.41 -3.77 -16.44
CA GLY A 16 10.57 -2.82 -15.34
C GLY A 16 9.28 -2.15 -14.83
N VAL A 17 8.19 -2.10 -15.62
CA VAL A 17 6.87 -1.64 -15.14
C VAL A 17 6.22 -2.72 -14.29
N LYS A 18 6.36 -4.00 -14.68
CA LYS A 18 5.84 -5.11 -13.87
C LYS A 18 6.57 -5.19 -12.54
N GLU A 19 7.89 -5.07 -12.54
CA GLU A 19 8.73 -5.06 -11.33
C GLU A 19 8.37 -3.89 -10.39
N ASP A 20 8.27 -2.64 -10.91
CA ASP A 20 7.83 -1.49 -10.09
C ASP A 20 6.42 -1.71 -9.52
N MET A 21 5.51 -2.28 -10.32
CA MET A 21 4.18 -2.57 -9.83
C MET A 21 4.16 -3.70 -8.80
N ALA A 22 4.93 -4.77 -8.98
CA ALA A 22 5.03 -5.86 -8.01
C ALA A 22 5.52 -5.35 -6.64
N HIS A 23 6.53 -4.46 -6.65
CA HIS A 23 7.00 -3.79 -5.44
C HIS A 23 5.89 -2.96 -4.75
N ARG A 24 4.97 -2.37 -5.50
CA ARG A 24 3.91 -1.51 -4.97
C ARG A 24 2.65 -2.26 -4.51
N ILE A 25 2.19 -3.22 -5.31
CA ILE A 25 0.88 -3.88 -5.11
C ILE A 25 0.97 -5.38 -4.82
N GLY A 26 2.17 -5.94 -4.84
CA GLY A 26 2.43 -7.36 -4.55
C GLY A 26 2.48 -8.19 -5.83
N GLU A 27 3.37 -9.19 -5.85
CA GLU A 27 3.55 -10.09 -7.00
C GLU A 27 2.26 -10.84 -7.32
N ALA A 28 1.60 -11.41 -6.32
CA ALA A 28 0.34 -12.14 -6.48
C ALA A 28 -0.74 -11.28 -7.15
N THR A 29 -0.86 -10.00 -6.76
CA THR A 29 -1.81 -9.06 -7.36
C THR A 29 -1.47 -8.78 -8.83
N VAL A 30 -0.19 -8.58 -9.17
CA VAL A 30 0.25 -8.38 -10.57
C VAL A 30 -0.07 -9.61 -11.41
N GLN A 31 0.18 -10.81 -10.91
CA GLN A 31 -0.14 -12.05 -11.62
C GLN A 31 -1.64 -12.19 -11.88
N LEU A 32 -2.49 -11.89 -10.89
CA LEU A 32 -3.95 -11.89 -11.07
C LEU A 32 -4.42 -10.88 -12.12
N LEU A 33 -3.85 -9.67 -12.12
CA LEU A 33 -4.19 -8.65 -13.11
C LEU A 33 -3.90 -9.13 -14.54
N LEU A 34 -2.79 -9.83 -14.73
CA LEU A 34 -2.35 -10.33 -16.05
C LEU A 34 -3.15 -11.55 -16.53
N GLN A 35 -3.60 -12.41 -15.62
CA GLN A 35 -4.18 -13.71 -15.97
C GLN A 35 -5.70 -13.68 -16.10
N LYS A 36 -6.38 -12.79 -15.38
CA LYS A 36 -7.85 -12.75 -15.34
C LYS A 36 -8.46 -11.67 -16.22
N ARG A 37 -9.68 -11.95 -16.68
CA ARG A 37 -10.57 -10.93 -17.18
C ARG A 37 -11.29 -10.28 -15.99
N HIS A 38 -11.41 -8.97 -16.02
CA HIS A 38 -11.94 -8.16 -14.91
C HIS A 38 -13.25 -7.44 -15.28
N ASP A 39 -13.90 -7.85 -16.37
CA ASP A 39 -15.16 -7.28 -16.83
C ASP A 39 -16.37 -7.76 -16.02
N GLU A 40 -16.31 -8.98 -15.50
CA GLU A 40 -17.35 -9.58 -14.64
C GLU A 40 -17.13 -9.27 -13.16
N ASP A 41 -15.88 -9.23 -12.71
CA ASP A 41 -15.50 -8.93 -11.33
C ASP A 41 -14.35 -7.90 -11.28
N PRO A 42 -14.60 -6.63 -10.91
CA PRO A 42 -13.58 -5.60 -10.82
C PRO A 42 -12.78 -5.64 -9.51
N THR A 43 -13.02 -6.58 -8.60
CA THR A 43 -12.44 -6.59 -7.25
C THR A 43 -10.92 -6.64 -7.28
N CYS A 44 -10.31 -7.40 -8.19
CA CYS A 44 -8.85 -7.45 -8.35
C CYS A 44 -8.26 -6.07 -8.71
N ILE A 45 -8.92 -5.31 -9.60
CA ILE A 45 -8.50 -3.95 -9.97
C ILE A 45 -8.64 -3.02 -8.76
N GLN A 46 -9.72 -3.16 -7.98
CA GLN A 46 -9.93 -2.34 -6.77
C GLN A 46 -8.84 -2.59 -5.73
N ILE A 47 -8.49 -3.84 -5.46
CA ILE A 47 -7.38 -4.24 -4.59
C ILE A 47 -6.07 -3.60 -5.05
N ALA A 48 -5.75 -3.71 -6.34
CA ALA A 48 -4.54 -3.15 -6.91
C ALA A 48 -4.49 -1.61 -6.76
N PHE A 49 -5.60 -0.92 -7.03
CA PHE A 49 -5.70 0.53 -6.87
C PHE A 49 -5.54 0.94 -5.40
N GLN A 50 -6.21 0.26 -4.48
CA GLN A 50 -6.12 0.55 -3.05
C GLN A 50 -4.69 0.36 -2.53
N ALA A 51 -4.06 -0.78 -2.82
CA ALA A 51 -2.68 -1.03 -2.41
C ALA A 51 -1.72 0.03 -2.98
N CYS A 52 -1.88 0.41 -4.26
CA CYS A 52 -1.06 1.43 -4.89
C CYS A 52 -1.26 2.81 -4.25
N LEU A 53 -2.51 3.19 -3.95
CA LEU A 53 -2.84 4.44 -3.28
C LEU A 53 -2.21 4.48 -1.89
N MET A 54 -2.40 3.45 -1.08
CA MET A 54 -1.87 3.41 0.29
C MET A 54 -0.35 3.49 0.29
N ARG A 55 0.32 2.72 -0.57
CA ARG A 55 1.77 2.77 -0.69
C ARG A 55 2.28 4.15 -1.11
N HIS A 56 1.62 4.79 -2.07
CA HIS A 56 2.04 6.12 -2.52
C HIS A 56 1.80 7.20 -1.46
N LEU A 57 0.67 7.15 -0.76
CA LEU A 57 0.37 8.11 0.30
C LEU A 57 1.30 7.91 1.51
N SER A 58 1.66 6.68 1.86
CA SER A 58 2.62 6.42 2.94
C SER A 58 4.00 6.98 2.60
N GLU A 59 4.46 6.78 1.36
CA GLU A 59 5.72 7.35 0.85
C GLU A 59 5.74 8.89 1.04
N ILE A 60 4.60 9.56 0.83
CA ILE A 60 4.49 11.01 1.06
C ILE A 60 4.52 11.36 2.54
N ILE A 61 3.77 10.65 3.37
CA ILE A 61 3.63 10.94 4.80
C ILE A 61 4.98 10.78 5.51
N GLU A 62 5.72 9.72 5.19
CA GLU A 62 6.96 9.36 5.88
C GLU A 62 8.15 10.20 5.37
N ALA A 63 8.19 10.52 4.07
CA ALA A 63 9.33 11.18 3.45
C ALA A 63 9.77 12.49 4.12
N TRP A 64 11.07 12.59 4.40
CA TRP A 64 11.70 13.85 4.82
C TRP A 64 11.68 14.91 3.70
N THR A 65 11.82 14.49 2.45
CA THR A 65 11.83 15.36 1.27
C THR A 65 11.02 14.74 0.14
N LEU A 66 10.16 15.54 -0.50
CA LEU A 66 9.22 15.08 -1.53
C LEU A 66 9.71 15.32 -2.96
N HIS A 67 11.02 15.48 -3.14
CA HIS A 67 11.62 15.70 -4.46
C HIS A 67 11.73 14.39 -5.24
N ARG A 68 11.59 14.50 -6.56
CA ARG A 68 11.34 13.43 -7.54
C ARG A 68 12.37 12.27 -7.61
N LYS A 69 13.41 12.26 -6.79
CA LYS A 69 14.54 11.30 -6.87
C LYS A 69 15.18 10.96 -5.51
N CYS A 70 14.43 11.01 -4.41
CA CYS A 70 14.95 10.50 -3.14
C CYS A 70 14.58 9.02 -3.03
N ASN A 71 15.47 8.17 -3.54
CA ASN A 71 15.41 6.72 -3.37
C ASN A 71 15.33 6.35 -1.88
N VAL A 72 14.54 5.30 -1.60
CA VAL A 72 14.57 4.22 -0.58
C VAL A 72 15.35 4.42 0.73
N ASP A 73 16.48 5.12 0.75
CA ASP A 73 17.10 5.56 1.98
C ASP A 73 16.37 6.79 2.51
N ASP A 74 16.19 6.83 3.82
CA ASP A 74 15.68 7.94 4.65
C ASP A 74 16.36 9.32 4.43
N GLY A 75 17.24 9.43 3.43
CA GLY A 75 18.00 10.60 3.08
C GLY A 75 19.00 10.95 4.17
N PRO A 76 19.77 12.03 4.00
CA PRO A 76 20.61 12.54 5.07
C PRO A 76 19.78 12.91 6.31
N PHE A 77 18.56 13.43 6.14
CA PHE A 77 17.71 13.86 7.25
C PHE A 77 17.22 12.72 8.12
N GLY A 78 16.74 11.63 7.55
CA GLY A 78 16.25 10.52 8.35
C GLY A 78 17.38 9.71 8.99
N ARG A 79 18.57 9.64 8.37
CA ARG A 79 19.77 9.10 9.05
C ARG A 79 20.19 9.96 10.25
N VAL A 80 20.27 11.28 10.08
CA VAL A 80 20.57 12.19 11.19
C VAL A 80 19.48 12.09 12.26
N TYR A 81 18.22 11.98 11.86
CA TYR A 81 17.14 11.78 12.81
C TYR A 81 17.26 10.48 13.59
N HIS A 82 17.66 9.38 12.93
CA HIS A 82 17.88 8.11 13.59
C HIS A 82 18.97 8.20 14.67
N GLU A 83 20.08 8.87 14.36
CA GLU A 83 21.15 9.12 15.33
C GLU A 83 20.68 9.99 16.51
N MET A 84 19.95 11.08 16.22
CA MET A 84 19.35 11.95 17.23
C MET A 84 18.36 11.18 18.11
N TYR A 85 17.46 10.42 17.48
CA TYR A 85 16.47 9.61 18.18
C TYR A 85 17.11 8.52 19.04
N THR A 86 18.29 8.03 18.67
CA THR A 86 18.99 7.00 19.45
C THR A 86 19.68 7.61 20.67
N HIS A 87 20.41 8.70 20.49
CA HIS A 87 21.32 9.24 21.50
C HIS A 87 20.73 10.36 22.37
N GLU A 88 19.68 11.04 21.91
CA GLU A 88 19.04 12.14 22.62
C GLU A 88 17.71 11.73 23.25
N ASP A 89 17.21 12.53 24.19
CA ASP A 89 15.87 12.34 24.76
C ASP A 89 14.74 12.60 23.72
N GLN A 90 13.51 12.20 24.06
CA GLN A 90 12.35 12.37 23.20
C GLN A 90 12.06 13.84 22.85
N ALA A 91 12.31 14.76 23.78
CA ALA A 91 11.98 16.17 23.61
C ALA A 91 12.96 16.84 22.63
N VAL A 92 14.26 16.56 22.75
CA VAL A 92 15.31 17.04 21.88
C VAL A 92 15.15 16.47 20.47
N SER A 93 15.06 15.15 20.34
CA SER A 93 14.88 14.49 19.04
C SER A 93 13.57 14.94 18.35
N GLY A 94 12.45 14.96 19.08
CA GLY A 94 11.16 15.42 18.56
C GLY A 94 11.17 16.88 18.12
N ARG A 95 11.81 17.78 18.88
CA ARG A 95 11.94 19.20 18.51
C ARG A 95 12.82 19.37 17.28
N TRP A 96 13.90 18.62 17.17
CA TRP A 96 14.76 18.64 15.98
C TRP A 96 13.98 18.20 14.74
N ARG A 97 13.21 17.11 14.83
CA ARG A 97 12.34 16.62 13.74
C ARG A 97 11.34 17.68 13.32
N ALA A 98 10.66 18.30 14.29
CA ALA A 98 9.64 19.30 14.03
C ALA A 98 10.19 20.54 13.32
N LEU A 99 11.30 21.10 13.83
CA LEU A 99 11.95 22.26 13.21
C LEU A 99 12.45 21.92 11.81
N THR A 100 13.13 20.78 11.65
CA THR A 100 13.69 20.35 10.36
C THR A 100 12.60 20.17 9.31
N ARG A 101 11.50 19.47 9.62
CA ARG A 101 10.39 19.30 8.67
C ARG A 101 9.70 20.62 8.35
N SER A 102 9.52 21.51 9.34
CA SER A 102 8.96 22.85 9.11
C SER A 102 9.80 23.69 8.15
N TYR A 103 11.12 23.75 8.36
CA TYR A 103 12.02 24.49 7.45
C TYR A 103 12.10 23.86 6.07
N LEU A 104 12.13 22.53 5.97
CA LEU A 104 12.07 21.82 4.69
C LEU A 104 10.78 22.14 3.93
N ARG A 105 9.63 22.20 4.62
CA ARG A 105 8.37 22.63 4.01
C ARG A 105 8.43 24.09 3.56
N ALA A 106 8.98 24.98 4.37
CA ALA A 106 9.05 26.42 4.06
C ALA A 106 9.86 26.72 2.78
N VAL A 107 10.85 25.89 2.45
CA VAL A 107 11.64 26.04 1.21
C VAL A 107 11.13 25.20 0.04
N SER A 108 10.05 24.43 0.23
CA SER A 108 9.50 23.53 -0.78
C SER A 108 8.39 24.21 -1.60
N ASP A 109 8.33 23.94 -2.91
CA ASP A 109 7.19 24.33 -3.76
C ASP A 109 6.02 23.36 -3.54
N HIS A 110 5.10 23.74 -2.64
CA HIS A 110 3.90 22.94 -2.31
C HIS A 110 3.08 22.60 -3.56
N ASN A 111 2.83 23.58 -4.43
CA ASN A 111 2.01 23.38 -5.62
C ASN A 111 2.71 22.47 -6.64
N GLY A 112 4.02 22.64 -6.79
CA GLY A 112 4.86 21.76 -7.60
C GLY A 112 4.87 20.32 -7.10
N ILE A 113 4.99 20.13 -5.78
CA ILE A 113 4.94 18.81 -5.13
C ILE A 113 3.58 18.16 -5.36
N VAL A 114 2.49 18.83 -5.02
CA VAL A 114 1.13 18.30 -5.19
C VAL A 114 0.88 17.90 -6.64
N LYS A 115 1.25 18.75 -7.60
CA LYS A 115 1.13 18.46 -9.04
C LYS A 115 2.00 17.27 -9.46
N GLY A 116 3.24 17.21 -8.97
CA GLY A 116 4.20 16.14 -9.26
C GLY A 116 3.72 14.78 -8.77
N GLN A 117 3.32 14.70 -7.49
CA GLN A 117 2.83 13.48 -6.85
C GLN A 117 1.50 13.03 -7.44
N THR A 118 0.56 13.97 -7.68
CA THR A 118 -0.70 13.66 -8.39
C THR A 118 -0.45 13.02 -9.76
N ARG A 119 0.48 13.59 -10.55
CA ARG A 119 0.85 13.03 -11.85
C ARG A 119 1.50 11.65 -11.70
N GLN A 120 2.36 11.45 -10.72
CA GLN A 120 3.03 10.17 -10.49
C GLN A 120 2.04 9.07 -10.14
N LEU A 121 1.13 9.33 -9.21
CA LEU A 121 0.08 8.37 -8.84
C LEU A 121 -0.85 8.05 -10.03
N LEU A 122 -1.25 9.05 -10.81
CA LEU A 122 -2.02 8.83 -12.03
C LEU A 122 -1.30 7.91 -13.03
N VAL A 123 0.02 8.05 -13.19
CA VAL A 123 0.82 7.16 -14.05
C VAL A 123 0.79 5.72 -13.52
N GLN A 124 0.88 5.52 -12.20
CA GLN A 124 0.82 4.19 -11.59
C GLN A 124 -0.56 3.53 -11.79
N LEU A 125 -1.64 4.30 -11.64
CA LEU A 125 -3.01 3.80 -11.91
C LEU A 125 -3.20 3.42 -13.39
N VAL A 126 -2.58 4.16 -14.32
CA VAL A 126 -2.56 3.79 -15.75
C VAL A 126 -1.81 2.45 -15.94
N TYR A 127 -0.69 2.23 -15.25
CA TYR A 127 0.02 0.95 -15.35
C TYR A 127 -0.82 -0.22 -14.86
N ILE A 128 -1.55 -0.06 -13.76
CA ILE A 128 -2.47 -1.10 -13.28
C ILE A 128 -3.56 -1.38 -14.33
N ALA A 129 -4.16 -0.34 -14.93
CA ALA A 129 -5.15 -0.53 -15.99
C ALA A 129 -4.58 -1.27 -17.21
N LEU A 130 -3.34 -0.95 -17.60
CA LEU A 130 -2.65 -1.66 -18.69
C LEU A 130 -2.36 -3.12 -18.32
N LEU A 131 -1.94 -3.40 -17.08
CA LEU A 131 -1.73 -4.77 -16.57
C LEU A 131 -3.03 -5.58 -16.59
N ALA A 132 -4.17 -4.94 -16.28
CA ALA A 132 -5.50 -5.55 -16.36
C ALA A 132 -6.01 -5.77 -17.80
N GLY A 133 -5.18 -5.50 -18.82
CA GLY A 133 -5.51 -5.74 -20.22
C GLY A 133 -6.29 -4.62 -20.92
N VAL A 134 -6.40 -3.42 -20.30
CA VAL A 134 -7.04 -2.27 -20.96
C VAL A 134 -6.21 -1.86 -22.18
N LYS A 135 -6.83 -1.91 -23.35
CA LYS A 135 -6.19 -1.56 -24.63
C LYS A 135 -6.27 -0.06 -24.88
N GLY A 136 -5.20 0.50 -25.44
CA GLY A 136 -5.18 1.87 -25.95
C GLY A 136 -3.87 2.60 -25.65
N PRO A 137 -3.65 3.78 -26.26
CA PRO A 137 -2.47 4.58 -25.97
C PRO A 137 -2.46 5.04 -24.50
N SER A 138 -1.35 4.84 -23.81
CA SER A 138 -1.17 5.21 -22.39
C SER A 138 -1.51 6.68 -22.12
N LYS A 139 -1.24 7.58 -23.08
CA LYS A 139 -1.61 8.99 -23.01
C LYS A 139 -3.12 9.21 -22.90
N GLN A 140 -3.92 8.48 -23.69
CA GLN A 140 -5.38 8.60 -23.66
C GLN A 140 -5.95 8.07 -22.34
N LEU A 141 -5.41 6.94 -21.86
CA LEU A 141 -5.78 6.42 -20.54
C LEU A 141 -5.42 7.39 -19.42
N PHE A 142 -4.24 8.02 -19.49
CA PHE A 142 -3.84 9.03 -18.53
C PHE A 142 -4.80 10.23 -18.54
N GLU A 143 -5.17 10.76 -19.70
CA GLU A 143 -6.11 11.88 -19.81
C GLU A 143 -7.51 11.51 -19.28
N MET A 144 -7.98 10.30 -19.57
CA MET A 144 -9.26 9.79 -19.06
C MET A 144 -9.26 9.64 -17.53
N ILE A 145 -8.25 8.99 -16.95
CA ILE A 145 -8.16 8.81 -15.49
C ILE A 145 -7.93 10.17 -14.81
N SER A 146 -7.08 11.03 -15.37
CA SER A 146 -6.79 12.37 -14.86
C SER A 146 -8.03 13.26 -14.84
N SER A 147 -8.83 13.26 -15.92
CA SER A 147 -10.06 14.05 -15.99
C SER A 147 -11.11 13.58 -14.97
N ARG A 148 -11.20 12.27 -14.72
CA ARG A 148 -12.21 11.70 -13.82
C ARG A 148 -11.81 11.74 -12.35
N PHE A 149 -10.54 11.48 -12.04
CA PHE A 149 -10.07 11.26 -10.66
C PHE A 149 -8.98 12.23 -10.21
N GLY A 150 -8.49 13.12 -11.08
CA GLY A 150 -7.36 13.99 -10.77
C GLY A 150 -7.62 14.97 -9.62
N SER A 151 -8.85 15.45 -9.45
CA SER A 151 -9.24 16.28 -8.30
C SER A 151 -9.25 15.48 -7.00
N THR A 152 -9.82 14.27 -7.00
CA THR A 152 -9.83 13.36 -5.85
C THR A 152 -8.42 12.97 -5.43
N ILE A 153 -7.58 12.58 -6.38
CA ILE A 153 -6.17 12.25 -6.11
C ILE A 153 -5.45 13.45 -5.52
N ARG A 154 -5.61 14.64 -6.11
CA ARG A 154 -5.04 15.87 -5.54
C ARG A 154 -5.49 16.12 -4.11
N SER A 155 -6.76 15.86 -3.79
CA SER A 155 -7.28 15.97 -2.43
C SER A 155 -6.58 14.99 -1.47
N LEU A 156 -6.45 13.72 -1.86
CA LEU A 156 -5.74 12.70 -1.08
C LEU A 156 -4.28 13.08 -0.83
N ILE A 157 -3.60 13.63 -1.85
CA ILE A 157 -2.22 14.11 -1.72
C ILE A 157 -2.13 15.25 -0.68
N ASN A 158 -3.05 16.22 -0.71
CA ASN A 158 -3.07 17.28 0.30
C ASN A 158 -3.32 16.72 1.71
N GLN A 159 -4.26 15.78 1.86
CA GLN A 159 -4.52 15.13 3.14
C GLN A 159 -3.28 14.39 3.68
N ALA A 160 -2.54 13.69 2.82
CA ALA A 160 -1.27 13.06 3.20
C ALA A 160 -0.22 14.09 3.64
N LEU A 161 -0.14 15.26 2.99
CA LEU A 161 0.74 16.35 3.40
C LEU A 161 0.32 16.97 4.74
N ASP A 162 -0.98 17.06 5.00
CA ASP A 162 -1.51 17.53 6.28
C ASP A 162 -1.18 16.54 7.41
N ILE A 163 -1.37 15.23 7.18
CA ILE A 163 -0.97 14.18 8.13
C ILE A 163 0.54 14.26 8.39
N ARG A 164 1.36 14.36 7.33
CA ARG A 164 2.82 14.52 7.41
C ARG A 164 3.21 15.68 8.32
N LYS A 165 2.53 16.82 8.21
CA LYS A 165 2.75 17.97 9.08
C LYS A 165 2.36 17.65 10.52
N VAL A 166 1.16 17.15 10.75
CA VAL A 166 0.65 16.90 12.11
C VAL A 166 1.57 15.95 12.87
N ILE A 167 1.89 14.80 12.28
CA ILE A 167 2.70 13.78 12.96
C ILE A 167 4.19 14.13 13.00
N GLY A 168 4.66 14.91 12.01
CA GLY A 168 6.06 15.22 11.82
C GLY A 168 6.51 16.53 12.45
N GLU A 169 5.61 17.48 12.71
CA GLU A 169 5.93 18.84 13.13
C GLU A 169 5.16 19.28 14.36
N ASP A 170 3.85 19.06 14.37
CA ASP A 170 2.99 19.61 15.42
C ASP A 170 3.09 18.81 16.73
N ILE A 171 3.57 17.55 16.66
CA ILE A 171 3.72 16.67 17.82
C ILE A 171 5.18 16.31 18.08
N ILE A 172 5.67 16.73 19.25
CA ILE A 172 7.05 16.52 19.74
C ILE A 172 7.12 15.41 20.81
N SER A 173 6.02 15.18 21.54
CA SER A 173 5.94 14.27 22.70
C SER A 173 5.96 12.77 22.35
N GLY A 174 6.45 12.41 21.16
CA GLY A 174 6.41 11.07 20.62
C GLY A 174 6.41 11.08 19.11
N ASP A 175 6.75 9.93 18.56
CA ASP A 175 6.78 9.67 17.14
C ASP A 175 5.57 8.86 16.71
N PHE A 176 5.16 9.05 15.46
CA PHE A 176 4.14 8.22 14.85
C PHE A 176 4.73 7.47 13.68
N LYS A 177 4.48 6.17 13.66
CA LYS A 177 4.88 5.28 12.59
C LYS A 177 3.63 4.77 11.90
N LEU A 178 3.61 4.81 10.58
CA LEU A 178 2.56 4.14 9.83
C LEU A 178 2.79 2.63 9.92
N LEU A 179 1.69 1.88 9.97
CA LEU A 179 1.72 0.43 9.87
C LEU A 179 1.23 0.05 8.48
N LEU A 180 2.14 -0.47 7.66
CA LEU A 180 1.86 -1.01 6.33
C LEU A 180 2.46 -2.42 6.20
N PRO A 181 1.94 -3.40 6.96
CA PRO A 181 2.44 -4.77 6.87
C PRO A 181 2.33 -5.31 5.45
N SER A 182 3.34 -6.10 5.10
CA SER A 182 3.48 -6.76 3.82
C SER A 182 4.38 -7.96 3.96
N ASP A 183 4.02 -9.07 3.31
CA ASP A 183 4.81 -10.30 3.28
C ASP A 183 5.10 -10.83 4.69
N VAL A 184 4.14 -10.64 5.60
CA VAL A 184 4.20 -11.05 7.01
C VAL A 184 2.93 -11.83 7.39
N PRO A 185 3.00 -12.70 8.42
CA PRO A 185 1.82 -13.37 8.95
C PRO A 185 0.76 -12.37 9.43
N PHE A 186 -0.50 -12.72 9.21
CA PHE A 186 -1.63 -11.99 9.77
C PHE A 186 -1.73 -12.21 11.28
N ASP A 187 -1.93 -11.13 12.05
CA ASP A 187 -2.01 -11.19 13.52
C ASP A 187 -3.17 -10.34 14.07
N GLU A 188 -3.28 -10.30 15.40
CA GLU A 188 -4.33 -9.57 16.11
C GLU A 188 -4.22 -8.05 16.04
N LEU A 189 -3.09 -7.49 15.63
CA LEU A 189 -2.88 -6.06 15.45
C LEU A 189 -3.37 -5.56 14.09
N MET A 190 -3.89 -6.46 13.25
CA MET A 190 -4.40 -6.18 11.90
C MET A 190 -5.89 -6.51 11.77
N GLU A 191 -6.52 -5.93 10.75
CA GLU A 191 -7.90 -6.24 10.35
C GLU A 191 -7.90 -6.74 8.90
N ASP A 192 -8.72 -7.74 8.60
CA ASP A 192 -8.87 -8.22 7.22
C ASP A 192 -9.75 -7.24 6.42
N ALA A 193 -9.24 -6.77 5.28
CA ALA A 193 -9.97 -5.87 4.39
C ALA A 193 -11.05 -6.59 3.57
N TYR A 194 -10.88 -7.90 3.35
CA TYR A 194 -11.76 -8.73 2.53
C TYR A 194 -12.09 -10.03 3.27
N PRO A 195 -12.86 -9.95 4.38
CA PRO A 195 -13.19 -11.11 5.18
C PRO A 195 -13.99 -12.13 4.38
N THR A 196 -13.55 -13.38 4.40
CA THR A 196 -14.19 -14.51 3.71
C THR A 196 -14.68 -15.54 4.72
N ASP A 197 -15.57 -16.44 4.32
CA ASP A 197 -16.06 -17.51 5.21
C ASP A 197 -14.92 -18.43 5.67
N ALA A 198 -13.85 -18.58 4.88
CA ALA A 198 -12.67 -19.35 5.27
C ALA A 198 -11.96 -18.76 6.50
N MET A 199 -12.08 -17.45 6.72
CA MET A 199 -11.47 -16.75 7.86
C MET A 199 -12.16 -17.03 9.21
N SER A 200 -13.30 -17.74 9.21
CA SER A 200 -13.90 -18.26 10.45
C SER A 200 -13.13 -19.46 11.02
N ASN A 201 -12.30 -20.12 10.21
CA ASN A 201 -11.42 -21.19 10.67
C ASN A 201 -10.12 -20.60 11.27
N ALA A 202 -9.89 -20.86 12.55
CA ALA A 202 -8.75 -20.34 13.30
C ALA A 202 -7.39 -20.82 12.76
N GLU A 203 -7.30 -22.04 12.23
CA GLU A 203 -6.06 -22.60 11.67
C GLU A 203 -5.69 -21.91 10.35
N ILE A 204 -6.68 -21.73 9.47
CA ILE A 204 -6.51 -21.00 8.21
C ILE A 204 -6.11 -19.56 8.49
N ARG A 205 -6.76 -18.92 9.47
CA ARG A 205 -6.44 -17.55 9.89
C ARG A 205 -5.02 -17.40 10.44
N GLN A 206 -4.51 -18.36 11.20
CA GLN A 206 -3.14 -18.33 11.73
C GLN A 206 -2.06 -18.50 10.64
N GLY A 207 -2.39 -19.19 9.55
CA GLY A 207 -1.50 -19.36 8.40
C GLY A 207 -1.60 -18.28 7.32
N ALA A 208 -2.52 -17.32 7.47
CA ALA A 208 -2.77 -16.32 6.44
C ALA A 208 -1.60 -15.32 6.34
N VAL A 209 -1.19 -15.01 5.11
CA VAL A 209 -0.11 -14.06 4.82
C VAL A 209 -0.70 -12.77 4.26
N VAL A 210 -0.20 -11.64 4.76
CA VAL A 210 -0.53 -10.32 4.25
C VAL A 210 0.21 -10.07 2.94
N VAL A 211 -0.54 -9.78 1.88
CA VAL A 211 0.01 -9.37 0.59
C VAL A 211 0.34 -7.89 0.58
N ARG A 212 -0.63 -7.04 0.95
CA ARG A 212 -0.48 -5.58 1.03
C ARG A 212 -1.46 -4.98 2.04
N THR A 213 -1.33 -3.68 2.29
CA THR A 213 -2.21 -2.89 3.15
C THR A 213 -3.25 -2.12 2.33
N ALA A 214 -4.53 -2.26 2.66
CA ALA A 214 -5.65 -1.55 2.04
C ALA A 214 -6.01 -0.25 2.79
N GLU A 215 -5.84 -0.22 4.12
CA GLU A 215 -5.97 0.99 4.94
C GLU A 215 -4.79 1.06 5.92
N MET A 216 -4.08 2.20 5.94
CA MET A 216 -2.90 2.38 6.78
C MET A 216 -3.23 2.34 8.26
N GLY A 217 -2.43 1.63 9.05
CA GLY A 217 -2.47 1.73 10.50
C GLY A 217 -1.58 2.85 11.03
N LEU A 218 -1.71 3.15 12.31
CA LEU A 218 -0.94 4.19 12.99
C LEU A 218 -0.51 3.69 14.37
N MET A 219 0.77 3.81 14.66
CA MET A 219 1.35 3.50 15.96
C MET A 219 2.06 4.74 16.52
N ARG A 220 1.85 5.00 17.81
CA ARG A 220 2.64 5.98 18.55
C ARG A 220 3.79 5.28 19.26
N VAL A 221 4.97 5.91 19.23
CA VAL A 221 6.19 5.45 19.89
C VAL A 221 6.71 6.60 20.77
N VAL A 222 7.02 6.32 22.02
CA VAL A 222 7.57 7.31 22.97
C VAL A 222 8.79 6.70 23.64
N LYS A 223 9.93 7.41 23.63
CA LYS A 223 11.07 7.06 24.49
C LYS A 223 10.76 7.42 25.94
N SER A 224 10.87 6.44 26.83
CA SER A 224 10.84 6.60 28.28
C SER A 224 12.23 6.39 28.84
N ASP A 225 12.68 7.28 29.71
CA ASP A 225 14.01 7.22 30.33
C ASP A 225 14.16 6.01 31.27
N SER A 226 13.05 5.46 31.77
CA SER A 226 13.05 4.36 32.76
C SER A 226 12.59 3.01 32.21
N GLU A 227 11.78 2.99 31.15
CA GLU A 227 11.11 1.77 30.65
C GLU A 227 11.41 1.45 29.17
N GLY A 228 12.34 2.18 28.54
CA GLY A 228 12.68 1.98 27.13
C GLY A 228 11.63 2.55 26.18
N LEU A 229 11.22 1.80 25.15
CA LEU A 229 10.26 2.26 24.15
C LEU A 229 8.83 1.87 24.55
N ASN A 230 7.98 2.87 24.77
CA ASN A 230 6.54 2.67 24.94
C ASN A 230 5.85 2.80 23.58
N THR A 231 5.27 1.71 23.08
CA THR A 231 4.56 1.65 21.81
C THR A 231 3.06 1.43 22.03
N LYS A 232 2.24 2.15 21.25
CA LYS A 232 0.78 2.00 21.28
C LYS A 232 0.21 2.06 19.87
N VAL A 233 -0.42 0.98 19.42
CA VAL A 233 -1.22 0.99 18.20
C VAL A 233 -2.46 1.85 18.44
N LEU A 234 -2.61 2.90 17.63
CA LEU A 234 -3.74 3.83 17.67
C LEU A 234 -4.82 3.47 16.65
N LEU A 235 -4.38 2.94 15.51
CA LEU A 235 -5.25 2.47 14.43
C LEU A 235 -4.64 1.20 13.85
N LYS A 236 -5.43 0.12 13.79
CA LYS A 236 -5.02 -1.12 13.14
C LYS A 236 -5.03 -0.92 11.62
N PRO A 237 -4.03 -1.42 10.88
CA PRO A 237 -4.11 -1.47 9.43
C PRO A 237 -5.18 -2.47 8.99
N LYS A 238 -5.88 -2.16 7.88
CA LYS A 238 -6.62 -3.18 7.14
C LYS A 238 -5.76 -3.76 6.05
N VAL A 239 -5.68 -5.08 6.01
CA VAL A 239 -4.72 -5.82 5.18
C VAL A 239 -5.42 -6.71 4.18
N ILE A 240 -4.77 -6.92 3.05
CA ILE A 240 -5.21 -7.78 1.96
C ILE A 240 -4.46 -9.09 2.12
N LEU A 241 -5.19 -10.18 2.30
CA LEU A 241 -4.60 -11.50 2.52
C LEU A 241 -4.44 -12.26 1.21
N GLU A 242 -3.44 -13.14 1.16
CA GLU A 242 -3.22 -14.03 0.02
C GLU A 242 -4.43 -14.95 -0.22
N LEU A 243 -5.10 -15.35 0.86
CA LEU A 243 -6.34 -16.13 0.81
C LEU A 243 -7.43 -15.42 0.00
N SER A 244 -7.65 -14.13 0.22
CA SER A 244 -8.63 -13.32 -0.53
C SER A 244 -8.28 -13.29 -2.02
N LEU A 245 -6.98 -13.24 -2.36
CA LEU A 245 -6.51 -13.30 -3.75
C LEU A 245 -6.71 -14.69 -4.38
N ASN A 246 -6.51 -15.77 -3.62
CA ASN A 246 -6.70 -17.13 -4.08
C ASN A 246 -8.18 -17.44 -4.39
N GLU A 247 -9.09 -16.94 -3.56
CA GLU A 247 -10.53 -17.03 -3.81
C GLU A 247 -10.92 -16.29 -5.10
N LEU A 248 -10.39 -15.08 -5.30
CA LEU A 248 -10.55 -14.34 -6.56
C LEU A 248 -9.93 -15.11 -7.73
N ASN A 249 -8.89 -15.91 -7.51
CA ASN A 249 -8.32 -16.76 -8.55
C ASN A 249 -9.21 -17.97 -8.92
N GLY A 250 -10.24 -18.26 -8.14
CA GLY A 250 -11.04 -19.48 -8.29
C GLY A 250 -10.40 -20.70 -7.63
N ASN A 251 -9.26 -20.52 -6.95
CA ASN A 251 -8.66 -21.52 -6.08
C ASN A 251 -9.35 -21.45 -4.71
N ARG A 252 -10.66 -21.69 -4.69
CA ARG A 252 -11.39 -21.83 -3.44
C ARG A 252 -10.79 -23.04 -2.74
N LEU A 253 -10.24 -22.86 -1.54
CA LEU A 253 -9.77 -23.95 -0.71
C LEU A 253 -10.97 -24.86 -0.42
N GLU A 254 -11.10 -25.95 -1.18
CA GLU A 254 -12.10 -27.00 -0.94
C GLU A 254 -11.71 -27.76 0.33
N TYR A 255 -12.02 -27.20 1.50
CA TYR A 255 -11.93 -27.89 2.77
C TYR A 255 -13.29 -27.88 3.46
N TRP A 256 -14.32 -28.38 2.77
CA TRP A 256 -15.58 -28.80 3.39
C TRP A 256 -15.80 -30.29 3.16
N GLY A 257 -15.77 -31.08 4.24
CA GLY A 257 -16.41 -32.40 4.29
C GLY A 257 -15.49 -33.63 4.38
N ALA A 258 -14.76 -33.78 5.48
CA ALA A 258 -14.39 -35.11 5.98
C ALA A 258 -14.59 -35.16 7.51
N ALA A 259 -15.79 -34.79 7.96
CA ALA A 259 -16.31 -35.43 9.15
C ALA A 259 -16.78 -36.81 8.68
N GLU A 260 -16.00 -37.85 8.98
CA GLU A 260 -16.40 -39.23 8.81
C GLU A 260 -17.75 -39.43 9.52
N GLU A 261 -18.81 -39.65 8.76
CA GLU A 261 -20.01 -40.28 9.31
C GLU A 261 -19.62 -41.67 9.81
N PRO A 262 -19.87 -42.02 11.08
CA PRO A 262 -19.63 -43.38 11.54
C PRO A 262 -20.61 -44.30 10.82
N THR A 263 -20.10 -45.15 9.94
CA THR A 263 -20.87 -46.24 9.35
C THR A 263 -21.26 -47.20 10.47
N GLU A 264 -22.49 -47.08 10.98
CA GLU A 264 -23.12 -48.14 11.77
C GLU A 264 -23.23 -49.40 10.90
N SER A 265 -22.53 -50.44 11.33
CA SER A 265 -22.59 -51.76 10.72
C SER A 265 -23.95 -52.40 11.01
N ASN A 266 -24.75 -52.59 9.95
CA ASN A 266 -25.86 -53.54 9.98
C ASN A 266 -25.28 -54.97 9.93
N GLY A 267 -25.28 -55.65 11.07
CA GLY A 267 -25.11 -57.10 11.15
C GLY A 267 -26.45 -57.83 11.01
N PRO A 268 -26.50 -58.99 10.35
CA PRO A 268 -27.40 -60.07 10.70
C PRO A 268 -26.83 -60.97 11.81
#